data_AF-A0A0N5CCN9-F1
#
_entry.id   AF-A0A0N5CCN9-F1
#
_cell.length_a   1.000
_cell.length_b   1.000
_cell.length_c   1.000
_cell.angle_alpha   90.00
_cell.angle_beta   90.00
_cell.angle_gamma   90.00
#
_symmetry.space_group_name_H-M   'P 1'
#
loop_
_entity.id
_entity.type
_entity.pdbx_description
1 polymer ?
#
loop_
_entity_poly.entity_id
_entity_poly.type
_entity_poly.pdbx_seq_one_letter_code
_entity_poly.pdbx_strand_id
1 'polypeptide(L)' 'MADESEIVIVNSLRAIISFVTGGLNSDQLNNLRLQVYLGHFSNGISAQNMLHWIQMPHSRKQEMYNYRNEKENQ' A
#
# COMPACT_ATOMS: atom_id res chain seq x y z
N MET A 1 -17.25 15.75 22.76
CA MET A 1 -15.94 16.27 22.33
C MET A 1 -15.06 15.04 22.14
N ALA A 2 -14.57 14.76 20.94
CA ALA A 2 -13.70 13.59 20.73
C ALA A 2 -12.41 13.78 21.56
N ASP A 3 -11.94 12.70 22.16
CA ASP A 3 -10.68 12.68 22.91
C ASP A 3 -9.49 12.93 21.97
N GLU A 4 -8.47 13.64 22.42
CA GLU A 4 -7.27 13.92 21.61
C GLU A 4 -6.60 12.63 21.12
N SER A 5 -6.64 11.56 21.93
CA SER A 5 -6.10 10.26 21.53
C SER A 5 -6.85 9.63 20.36
N GLU A 6 -8.18 9.82 20.30
CA GLU A 6 -9.03 9.31 19.23
C GLU A 6 -8.72 10.01 17.91
N ILE A 7 -8.48 11.33 17.96
CA ILE A 7 -8.09 12.13 16.81
C ILE A 7 -6.73 11.68 16.26
N VAL A 8 -5.76 11.41 17.14
CA VAL A 8 -4.43 10.92 16.75
C VAL A 8 -4.51 9.54 16.08
N ILE A 9 -5.31 8.62 16.62
CA ILE A 9 -5.50 7.28 16.05
C ILE A 9 -6.15 7.37 14.66
N VAL A 10 -7.25 8.11 14.51
CA VAL A 10 -7.96 8.24 13.23
C VAL A 10 -7.06 8.84 12.14
N ASN A 11 -6.28 9.87 12.48
CA ASN A 11 -5.34 10.47 11.54
C ASN A 11 -4.20 9.51 11.15
N SER A 12 -3.69 8.73 12.09
CA SER A 12 -2.67 7.71 11.81
C SER A 12 -3.19 6.63 10.86
N LEU A 13 -4.42 6.18 11.07
CA LEU A 13 -5.07 5.16 10.23
C LEU A 13 -5.35 5.67 8.82
N ARG A 14 -5.77 6.93 8.66
CA ARG A 14 -5.92 7.57 7.35
C ARG A 14 -4.59 7.61 6.60
N ALA A 15 -3.50 8.00 7.27
CA ALA A 15 -2.18 8.06 6.66
C ALA A 15 -1.71 6.70 6.14
N ILE A 16 -1.96 5.61 6.89
CA ILE A 16 -1.61 4.25 6.49
C ILE A 16 -2.36 3.84 5.21
N ILE A 17 -3.68 4.08 5.16
CA ILE A 17 -4.49 3.74 3.98
C ILE A 17 -4.03 4.55 2.77
N SER A 18 -3.87 5.86 2.94
CA SER A 18 -3.40 6.75 1.88
C SER A 18 -2.03 6.37 1.32
N PHE A 19 -1.11 5.95 2.19
CA PHE A 19 0.22 5.51 1.77
C PHE A 19 0.15 4.27 0.86
N VAL A 20 -0.65 3.28 1.25
CA VAL A 20 -0.73 2.01 0.51
C VAL A 20 -1.61 2.11 -0.74
N THR A 21 -2.63 2.97 -0.77
CA THR A 21 -3.44 3.21 -1.98
C THR A 21 -2.79 4.21 -2.95
N GLY A 22 -1.63 4.79 -2.59
CA GLY A 22 -0.87 5.68 -3.47
C GLY A 22 -1.39 7.11 -3.55
N GLY A 23 -2.16 7.59 -2.55
CA GLY A 23 -2.71 8.95 -2.56
C GLY A 23 -3.03 9.51 -1.17
N LEU A 24 -2.53 10.72 -0.90
CA LEU A 24 -2.67 11.47 0.37
C LEU A 24 -4.06 12.08 0.63
N ASN A 25 -5.07 11.78 -0.21
CA ASN A 25 -6.33 12.49 -0.16
C ASN A 25 -7.30 11.85 0.86
N SER A 26 -7.04 12.09 2.14
CA SER A 26 -7.80 11.52 3.27
C SER A 26 -9.29 11.90 3.27
N ASP A 27 -9.64 13.00 2.61
CA ASP A 27 -11.01 13.51 2.56
C ASP A 27 -11.93 12.68 1.67
N GLN A 28 -11.36 11.80 0.84
CA GLN A 28 -12.10 10.86 -0.01
C GLN A 28 -12.45 9.55 0.72
N LEU A 29 -11.95 9.35 1.95
CA LEU A 29 -12.20 8.14 2.72
C LEU A 29 -13.41 8.29 3.65
N ASN A 30 -14.29 7.29 3.63
CA ASN A 30 -15.36 7.20 4.62
C ASN A 30 -14.79 6.76 5.98
N ASN A 31 -14.63 7.71 6.89
CA ASN A 31 -14.05 7.51 8.21
C ASN A 31 -14.80 6.48 9.08
N LEU A 32 -16.12 6.37 8.91
CA LEU A 32 -16.93 5.40 9.65
C LEU A 32 -16.62 3.96 9.23
N ARG A 33 -15.94 3.76 8.10
CA ARG A 33 -15.56 2.44 7.57
C ARG A 33 -14.07 2.14 7.69
N LEU A 34 -13.32 2.98 8.42
CA LEU A 34 -11.88 2.84 8.56
C LEU A 34 -11.46 1.48 9.13
N GLN A 35 -12.18 0.99 10.14
CA GLN A 35 -11.94 -0.35 10.72
C GLN A 35 -12.18 -1.47 9.71
N VAL A 36 -13.18 -1.33 8.84
CA VAL A 36 -13.49 -2.32 7.79
C VAL A 36 -12.38 -2.31 6.73
N TYR A 37 -11.91 -1.13 6.32
CA TYR A 37 -10.81 -1.04 5.38
C TYR A 37 -9.56 -1.71 5.94
N LEU A 38 -9.15 -1.39 7.16
CA LEU A 38 -7.97 -1.97 7.81
C LEU A 38 -8.07 -3.48 8.01
N GLY A 39 -9.24 -3.98 8.43
CA GLY A 39 -9.47 -5.41 8.64
C GLY A 39 -9.33 -6.26 7.37
N HIS A 40 -9.39 -5.63 6.19
CA HIS A 40 -9.29 -6.29 4.89
C HIS A 40 -8.16 -5.73 4.00
N PHE A 41 -7.34 -4.80 4.52
CA PHE A 41 -6.43 -4.01 3.69
C PHE A 41 -5.23 -4.79 3.16
N SER A 42 -4.90 -5.90 3.80
CA SER A 42 -3.84 -6.77 3.32
C SER A 42 -4.25 -8.22 3.45
N ASN A 43 -4.65 -8.83 2.35
CA ASN A 43 -4.67 -10.29 2.22
C ASN A 43 -3.25 -10.88 2.06
N GLY A 44 -2.20 -10.11 2.41
CA GLY A 44 -0.80 -10.44 2.21
C GLY A 44 -0.38 -10.38 0.73
N ILE A 45 0.86 -10.01 0.48
CA ILE A 45 1.51 -10.15 -0.83
C ILE A 45 2.87 -10.83 -0.64
N SER A 46 3.37 -11.51 -1.67
CA SER A 46 4.70 -12.13 -1.61
C SER A 46 5.81 -11.06 -1.62
N ALA A 47 6.95 -11.36 -1.00
CA ALA A 47 8.14 -10.51 -1.09
C ALA A 47 8.59 -10.34 -2.55
N GLN A 48 8.43 -11.36 -3.39
CA GLN A 48 8.73 -11.30 -4.81
C GLN A 48 7.84 -10.28 -5.55
N ASN A 49 6.55 -10.20 -5.23
CA ASN A 49 5.66 -9.18 -5.79
C ASN A 49 6.11 -7.77 -5.40
N MET A 50 6.51 -7.56 -4.14
CA MET A 50 7.06 -6.27 -3.69
C MET A 50 8.33 -5.89 -4.46
N LEU A 51 9.26 -6.85 -4.64
CA LEU A 51 10.46 -6.63 -5.43
C LEU A 51 10.14 -6.32 -6.90
N HIS A 52 9.11 -6.95 -7.47
CA HIS A 52 8.66 -6.66 -8.83
C HIS A 52 8.18 -5.20 -8.99
N TRP A 53 7.35 -4.72 -8.05
CA TRP A 53 6.88 -3.34 -8.04
C TRP A 53 8.03 -2.33 -7.94
N ILE A 54 9.13 -2.68 -7.27
CA ILE A 54 10.34 -1.86 -7.21
C ILE A 54 11.10 -1.89 -8.55
N GLN A 55 11.12 -3.01 -9.28
CA GLN A 55 11.80 -3.12 -10.57
C GLN A 55 11.21 -2.18 -11.63
N MET A 56 9.89 -2.04 -11.68
CA MET A 56 9.21 -1.24 -12.71
C MET A 56 9.64 0.23 -12.79
N PRO A 57 9.72 1.02 -11.69
CA PRO A 57 10.23 2.39 -11.76
C PRO A 57 11.73 2.46 -12.09
N HIS A 58 12.52 1.42 -11.76
CA HIS A 58 13.93 1.37 -12.11
C HIS A 58 14.16 1.12 -13.61
N SER A 59 13.43 0.19 -14.23
CA SER A 59 13.57 -0.10 -15.66
C SER A 59 12.76 0.83 -16.55
N ARG A 60 11.76 1.52 -15.99
CA ARG A 60 10.79 2.37 -16.68
C ARG A 60 10.00 1.60 -17.75
N LYS A 61 9.81 0.30 -17.52
CA LYS A 61 9.08 -0.61 -18.41
C LYS A 61 8.01 -1.36 -17.64
N GLN A 62 6.94 -1.69 -18.34
CA GLN A 62 6.01 -2.72 -17.91
C GLN A 62 6.50 -4.05 -18.48
N GLU A 63 7.09 -4.88 -17.63
CA GLU A 63 7.77 -6.12 -18.02
C GLU A 63 7.55 -7.21 -16.96
N MET A 64 7.96 -8.44 -17.27
CA MET A 64 7.89 -9.55 -16.32
C MET A 64 8.90 -9.38 -15.17
N TYR A 65 8.71 -10.12 -14.06
CA TYR A 65 9.67 -10.13 -12.96
C TYR A 65 11.05 -10.53 -13.44
N ASN A 66 12.05 -9.71 -13.13
CA ASN A 66 13.43 -9.97 -13.49
C ASN A 66 14.13 -10.71 -12.34
N TYR A 67 14.48 -11.97 -12.54
CA TYR A 67 15.19 -12.81 -11.56
C TYR A 67 16.67 -12.42 -11.38
N ARG A 68 17.18 -11.47 -12.18
CA ARG A 68 18.60 -11.10 -12.28
C ARG A 68 19.50 -12.27 -12.68
N ASN A 69 18.93 -13.27 -13.35
CA ASN A 69 19.59 -14.44 -13.87
C ASN A 69 19.02 -14.74 -15.26
N GLU A 70 19.89 -14.86 -16.27
CA GLU A 70 19.46 -15.09 -17.65
C GLU A 70 18.73 -16.43 -17.82
N LYS A 71 19.19 -17.49 -17.14
CA LYS A 71 18.57 -18.82 -17.23
C LYS A 71 17.16 -18.84 -16.64
N GLU A 72 16.90 -18.04 -15.61
CA GLU A 72 15.57 -17.94 -14.98
C GLU A 72 14.64 -16.96 -15.72
N ASN A 73 15.21 -16.09 -16.56
CA ASN A 73 14.48 -15.11 -17.39
C ASN A 73 14.24 -15.60 -18.83
N GLN A 74 14.74 -16.78 -19.22
CA GLN A 74 14.50 -17.43 -20.52
C GLN A 74 13.17 -18.18 -20.54
#